data_AF-A0A6L4U1S3-F1
#
_entry.id   AF-A0A6L4U1S3-F1
#
_cell.length_a   1.000
_cell.length_b   1.000
_cell.length_c   1.000
_cell.angle_alpha   90.00
_cell.angle_beta   90.00
_cell.angle_gamma   90.00
#
_symmetry.space_group_name_H-M   'P 1'
#
loop_
_entity.id
_entity.type
_entity.pdbx_description
1 polymer ?
#
loop_
_entity_poly.entity_id
_entity_poly.type
_entity_poly.pdbx_seq_one_letter_code
_entity_poly.pdbx_strand_id
1 'polypeptide(L)'
;MTMSDFLELLAADVADSSAPGIAATNRVRTVLFECLFNHLADERVESLFTILGFEHDFDCYAIAGYPARSAARTAKEIEKIVADFGGVCLTAKRPIGNSTAVVALIRPVGAATPEIICNTIAPSFAADRPIALGPQRTGADGAMRSIQATLYCLQAAPALAATVQPLPRPLRTDDALPERALIGDADARDELVRVVYGSLTAAGPDDPTLLTVSTFLKFGGSLETTAKELNVHPNTIRYRLKRAAESTGWDATDPREAYVLITAIALGRVAEA
;
A
#
# COMPACT_ATOMS: atom_id res chain seq x y z
N MET A 1 9.98 -3.40 -20.83
CA MET A 1 11.04 -2.41 -21.04
C MET A 1 12.34 -3.17 -21.15
N THR A 2 12.97 -3.13 -22.32
CA THR A 2 14.24 -3.82 -22.57
C THR A 2 15.41 -2.92 -22.18
N MET A 3 16.61 -3.48 -22.00
CA MET A 3 17.82 -2.73 -21.63
C MET A 3 18.21 -1.65 -22.67
N SER A 4 17.72 -1.78 -23.91
CA SER A 4 17.87 -0.75 -24.95
C SER A 4 16.97 0.47 -24.72
N ASP A 5 15.74 0.27 -24.24
CA ASP A 5 14.82 1.37 -23.89
C ASP A 5 15.41 2.23 -22.75
N PHE A 6 16.18 1.61 -21.85
CA PHE A 6 16.89 2.27 -20.75
C PHE A 6 18.02 3.20 -21.23
N LEU A 7 18.75 2.80 -22.29
CA LEU A 7 19.84 3.61 -22.86
C LEU A 7 19.32 4.75 -23.73
N GLU A 8 18.21 4.57 -24.44
CA GLU A 8 17.59 5.63 -25.23
C GLU A 8 17.00 6.75 -24.35
N LEU A 9 16.42 6.40 -23.19
CA LEU A 9 15.91 7.37 -22.22
C LEU A 9 17.03 8.25 -21.63
N LEU A 10 18.25 7.70 -21.50
CA LEU A 10 19.43 8.44 -21.04
C LEU A 10 20.00 9.37 -22.12
N ALA A 11 19.80 9.06 -23.40
CA ALA A 11 20.40 9.79 -24.52
C ALA A 11 19.55 10.98 -25.01
N ALA A 12 18.22 10.88 -24.98
CA ALA A 12 17.32 11.89 -25.57
C ALA A 12 17.36 13.28 -24.89
N ASP A 13 17.70 13.33 -23.59
CA ASP A 13 17.69 14.57 -22.78
C ASP A 13 19.07 15.24 -22.64
N VAL A 14 20.11 14.73 -23.32
CA VAL A 14 21.46 15.34 -23.29
C VAL A 14 21.51 16.64 -24.12
N ALA A 15 20.56 16.84 -25.03
CA ALA A 15 20.61 17.94 -25.98
C ALA A 15 20.12 19.30 -25.43
N ASP A 16 19.50 19.37 -24.25
CA ASP A 16 18.66 20.55 -23.90
C ASP A 16 18.79 21.11 -22.45
N SER A 17 19.97 21.12 -21.80
CA SER A 17 20.06 21.77 -20.47
C SER A 17 21.29 22.65 -20.21
N SER A 18 21.01 23.89 -19.78
CA SER A 18 21.95 24.96 -19.40
C SER A 18 22.35 24.96 -17.90
N ALA A 19 22.01 23.90 -17.16
CA ALA A 19 22.34 23.74 -15.74
C ALA A 19 22.67 22.26 -15.41
N PRO A 20 23.92 21.82 -15.62
CA PRO A 20 24.29 20.40 -15.61
C PRO A 20 24.03 19.66 -14.28
N GLY A 21 24.09 20.36 -13.13
CA GLY A 21 23.85 19.76 -11.82
C GLY A 21 22.38 19.36 -11.57
N ILE A 22 21.42 20.19 -11.99
CA ILE A 22 19.98 19.91 -11.83
C ILE A 22 19.56 18.74 -12.73
N ALA A 23 20.14 18.67 -13.94
CA ALA A 23 19.92 17.55 -14.85
C ALA A 23 20.45 16.23 -14.28
N ALA A 24 21.62 16.23 -13.63
CA ALA A 24 22.19 15.04 -13.01
C ALA A 24 21.32 14.50 -11.86
N THR A 25 20.89 15.36 -10.93
CA THR A 25 19.99 14.96 -9.83
C THR A 25 18.65 14.42 -10.34
N ASN A 26 18.11 15.03 -11.40
CA ASN A 26 16.89 14.53 -12.04
C ASN A 26 17.07 13.13 -12.64
N ARG A 27 18.22 12.85 -13.26
CA ARG A 27 18.54 11.52 -13.81
C ARG A 27 18.67 10.47 -12.70
N VAL A 28 19.37 10.79 -11.61
CA VAL A 28 19.50 9.90 -10.44
C VAL A 28 18.12 9.57 -9.88
N ARG A 29 17.26 10.58 -9.72
CA ARG A 29 15.87 10.39 -9.27
C ARG A 29 15.07 9.49 -10.22
N THR A 30 15.19 9.66 -11.53
CA THR A 30 14.51 8.81 -12.50
C THR A 30 14.97 7.36 -12.39
N VAL A 31 16.29 7.12 -12.33
CA VAL A 31 16.85 5.76 -12.18
C VAL A 31 16.39 5.13 -10.87
N LEU A 32 16.43 5.89 -9.77
CA LEU A 32 15.96 5.44 -8.46
C LEU A 32 14.51 4.94 -8.54
N PHE A 33 13.59 5.75 -9.06
CA PHE A 33 12.19 5.34 -9.13
C PHE A 33 11.97 4.17 -10.08
N GLU A 34 12.69 4.07 -11.21
CA GLU A 34 12.61 2.89 -12.06
C GLU A 34 13.08 1.62 -11.34
N CYS A 35 14.12 1.68 -10.51
CA CYS A 35 14.50 0.55 -9.65
C CYS A 35 13.35 0.17 -8.69
N LEU A 36 12.83 1.15 -7.94
CA LEU A 36 11.77 0.91 -6.95
C LEU A 36 10.49 0.36 -7.60
N PHE A 37 10.12 0.89 -8.79
CA PHE A 37 8.96 0.43 -9.53
C PHE A 37 9.10 -0.98 -10.13
N ASN A 38 10.33 -1.47 -10.30
CA ASN A 38 10.64 -2.81 -10.79
C ASN A 38 11.10 -3.75 -9.66
N HIS A 39 10.72 -3.44 -8.41
CA HIS A 39 10.99 -4.25 -7.23
C HIS A 39 12.49 -4.45 -6.94
N LEU A 40 13.31 -3.42 -7.19
CA LEU A 40 14.73 -3.41 -6.87
C LEU A 40 15.01 -2.43 -5.72
N ALA A 41 15.66 -2.92 -4.67
CA ALA A 41 16.02 -2.15 -3.48
C ALA A 41 17.35 -2.61 -2.83
N ASP A 42 18.32 -3.03 -3.65
CA ASP A 42 19.64 -3.45 -3.18
C ASP A 42 20.58 -2.26 -2.83
N GLU A 43 21.81 -2.55 -2.40
CA GLU A 43 22.83 -1.57 -1.99
C GLU A 43 23.09 -0.46 -3.04
N ARG A 44 22.85 -0.74 -4.33
CA ARG A 44 22.99 0.25 -5.40
C ARG A 44 21.87 1.28 -5.32
N VAL A 45 20.66 0.84 -4.99
CA VAL A 45 19.49 1.71 -4.78
C VAL A 45 19.67 2.55 -3.53
N GLU A 46 20.23 1.98 -2.46
CA GLU A 46 20.63 2.73 -1.27
C GLU A 46 21.63 3.84 -1.61
N SER A 47 22.63 3.55 -2.45
CA SER A 47 23.60 4.54 -2.91
C SER A 47 22.92 5.69 -3.69
N LEU A 48 21.90 5.40 -4.50
CA LEU A 48 21.12 6.44 -5.20
C LEU A 48 20.34 7.32 -4.21
N PHE A 49 19.77 6.73 -3.15
CA PHE A 49 19.16 7.49 -2.06
C PHE A 49 20.16 8.41 -1.36
N THR A 50 21.37 7.93 -1.06
CA THR A 50 22.44 8.74 -0.46
C THR A 50 22.81 9.95 -1.32
N ILE A 51 22.91 9.76 -2.65
CA ILE A 51 23.17 10.86 -3.59
C ILE A 51 22.06 11.92 -3.56
N LEU A 52 20.81 11.51 -3.29
CA LEU A 52 19.65 12.40 -3.17
C LEU A 52 19.46 12.96 -1.75
N GLY A 53 20.38 12.70 -0.82
CA GLY A 53 20.36 13.22 0.54
C GLY A 53 19.53 12.41 1.54
N PHE A 54 19.31 11.12 1.25
CA PHE A 54 18.62 10.17 2.14
C PHE A 54 19.65 9.22 2.79
N GLU A 55 19.66 9.16 4.14
CA GLU A 55 20.57 8.31 4.93
C GLU A 55 20.08 6.86 5.00
N HIS A 56 20.94 5.84 5.09
CA HIS A 56 20.58 4.42 4.92
C HIS A 56 19.30 3.92 5.64
N ASP A 57 19.00 4.40 6.85
CA ASP A 57 17.83 3.98 7.63
C ASP A 57 16.74 5.06 7.73
N PHE A 58 16.50 5.82 6.66
CA PHE A 58 15.45 6.83 6.66
C PHE A 58 14.05 6.20 6.78
N ASP A 59 13.19 6.76 7.63
CA ASP A 59 11.77 6.46 7.58
C ASP A 59 11.10 7.17 6.40
N CYS A 60 10.14 6.50 5.77
CA CYS A 60 9.38 7.03 4.66
C CYS A 60 7.99 6.40 4.54
N TYR A 61 7.12 7.08 3.81
CA TYR A 61 5.86 6.54 3.33
C TYR A 61 5.57 7.10 1.94
N ALA A 62 4.76 6.39 1.16
CA ALA A 62 4.36 6.84 -0.17
C ALA A 62 2.93 7.38 -0.17
N ILE A 63 2.69 8.38 -1.00
CA ILE A 63 1.34 8.78 -1.43
C ILE A 63 1.30 8.73 -2.94
N ALA A 64 0.26 8.11 -3.51
CA ALA A 64 0.06 8.07 -4.95
C ALA A 64 -1.35 8.50 -5.33
N GLY A 65 -1.48 9.19 -6.45
CA GLY A 65 -2.79 9.58 -6.98
C GLY A 65 -2.71 10.03 -8.43
N TYR A 66 -3.89 10.26 -9.02
CA TYR A 66 -4.00 10.74 -10.40
C TYR A 66 -4.02 12.28 -10.42
N PRO A 67 -3.11 12.96 -11.15
CA PRO A 67 -3.02 14.42 -11.17
C PRO A 67 -4.34 15.11 -11.55
N ALA A 68 -4.68 16.22 -10.88
CA ALA A 68 -5.84 17.03 -11.25
C ALA A 68 -5.65 17.79 -12.58
N ARG A 69 -4.40 18.12 -12.92
CA ARG A 69 -4.07 18.94 -14.11
C ARG A 69 -2.95 18.31 -14.93
N SER A 70 -1.75 18.18 -14.36
CA SER A 70 -0.61 17.55 -15.03
C SER A 70 0.35 16.97 -14.00
N ALA A 71 1.06 15.89 -14.37
CA ALA A 71 2.00 15.23 -13.47
C ALA A 71 3.10 16.19 -12.96
N ALA A 72 3.65 17.03 -13.85
CA ALA A 72 4.70 17.98 -13.49
C ALA A 72 4.23 19.06 -12.51
N ARG A 73 2.97 19.49 -12.61
CA ARG A 73 2.39 20.47 -11.68
C ARG A 73 2.10 19.85 -10.33
N THR A 74 1.46 18.68 -10.31
CA THR A 74 1.18 17.94 -9.07
C THR A 74 2.46 17.62 -8.32
N ALA A 75 3.52 17.16 -9.01
CA ALA A 75 4.83 16.92 -8.41
C ALA A 75 5.41 18.17 -7.71
N LYS A 76 5.44 19.32 -8.40
CA LYS A 76 5.93 20.58 -7.83
C LYS A 76 5.08 21.09 -6.66
N GLU A 77 3.76 20.94 -6.73
CA GLU A 77 2.85 21.32 -5.64
C GLU A 77 3.07 20.44 -4.40
N ILE A 78 3.25 19.13 -4.56
CA ILE A 78 3.57 18.21 -3.46
C ILE A 78 4.92 18.57 -2.84
N GLU A 79 5.97 18.73 -3.66
CA GLU A 79 7.31 19.10 -3.18
C GLU A 79 7.28 20.41 -2.39
N LYS A 80 6.52 21.41 -2.87
CA LYS A 80 6.32 22.67 -2.16
C LYS A 80 5.60 22.46 -0.83
N ILE A 81 4.47 21.75 -0.81
CA ILE A 81 3.69 21.53 0.41
C ILE A 81 4.53 20.80 1.46
N VAL A 82 5.22 19.72 1.07
CA VAL A 82 6.10 18.98 1.99
C VAL A 82 7.22 19.87 2.53
N ALA A 83 7.82 20.72 1.69
CA ALA A 83 8.83 21.69 2.11
C ALA A 83 8.26 22.76 3.07
N ASP A 84 7.02 23.21 2.88
CA ASP A 84 6.34 24.17 3.77
C ASP A 84 6.11 23.58 5.18
N PHE A 85 6.02 22.24 5.30
CA PHE A 85 6.04 21.54 6.59
C PHE A 85 7.46 21.33 7.16
N GLY A 86 8.51 21.68 6.42
CA GLY A 86 9.92 21.42 6.78
C GLY A 86 10.42 20.03 6.39
N GLY A 87 9.70 19.34 5.49
CA GLY A 87 10.01 17.98 5.06
C GLY A 87 10.80 17.89 3.76
N VAL A 88 11.13 16.64 3.41
CA VAL A 88 11.75 16.29 2.12
C VAL A 88 10.94 15.15 1.49
N CYS A 89 10.66 15.28 0.19
CA CYS A 89 10.08 14.20 -0.60
C CYS A 89 10.75 14.07 -1.97
N LEU A 90 10.59 12.89 -2.56
CA LEU A 90 10.92 12.63 -3.95
C LEU A 90 9.62 12.29 -4.70
N THR A 91 9.47 12.81 -5.91
CA THR A 91 8.29 12.56 -6.74
C THR A 91 8.66 11.93 -8.08
N ALA A 92 7.79 11.06 -8.58
CA ALA A 92 7.88 10.47 -9.91
C ALA A 92 6.50 10.21 -10.51
N LYS A 93 6.48 10.04 -11.83
CA LYS A 93 5.29 9.63 -12.59
C LYS A 93 5.37 8.13 -12.90
N ARG A 94 4.24 7.43 -12.82
CA ARG A 94 4.12 6.01 -13.20
C ARG A 94 2.88 5.80 -14.06
N PRO A 95 3.00 5.26 -15.28
CA PRO A 95 1.85 4.81 -16.04
C PRO A 95 1.13 3.66 -15.33
N ILE A 96 -0.19 3.76 -15.22
CA ILE A 96 -1.08 2.71 -14.70
C ILE A 96 -2.23 2.57 -15.70
N GLY A 97 -2.20 1.50 -16.50
CA GLY A 97 -3.12 1.34 -17.63
C GLY A 97 -3.05 2.56 -18.57
N ASN A 98 -4.21 3.19 -18.81
CA ASN A 98 -4.33 4.37 -19.69
C ASN A 98 -4.15 5.71 -18.96
N SER A 99 -3.77 5.69 -17.68
CA SER A 99 -3.60 6.89 -16.85
C SER A 99 -2.16 7.00 -16.35
N THR A 100 -1.76 8.21 -15.94
CA THR A 100 -0.47 8.43 -15.28
C THR A 100 -0.72 8.85 -13.84
N ALA A 101 -0.19 8.08 -12.89
CA ALA A 101 -0.18 8.46 -11.48
C ALA A 101 1.08 9.28 -11.17
N VAL A 102 0.99 10.13 -10.14
CA VAL A 102 2.14 10.72 -9.46
C VAL A 102 2.29 10.04 -8.12
N VAL A 103 3.51 9.58 -7.84
CA VAL A 103 3.92 8.99 -6.57
C VAL A 103 4.85 9.97 -5.87
N ALA A 104 4.62 10.19 -4.59
CA ALA A 104 5.46 10.97 -3.71
C ALA A 104 5.97 10.06 -2.58
N LEU A 105 7.28 9.88 -2.49
CA LEU A 105 7.94 9.24 -1.35
C LEU A 105 8.36 10.34 -0.38
N ILE A 106 7.82 10.31 0.83
CA ILE A 106 7.90 11.40 1.80
C ILE A 106 8.58 10.89 3.06
N ARG A 107 9.56 11.65 3.58
CA ARG A 107 10.10 11.41 4.93
C ARG A 107 9.14 12.02 5.96
N PRO A 108 8.84 11.32 7.08
CA PRO A 108 8.05 11.90 8.16
C PRO A 108 8.60 13.26 8.62
N VAL A 109 7.70 14.20 8.89
CA VAL A 109 8.07 15.60 9.15
C VAL A 109 7.53 16.06 10.49
N GLY A 110 8.41 16.17 11.49
CA GLY A 110 8.05 16.68 12.81
C GLY A 110 6.82 15.96 13.40
N ALA A 111 5.79 16.72 13.71
CA ALA A 111 4.51 16.21 14.25
C ALA A 111 3.43 15.98 13.17
N ALA A 112 3.70 16.25 11.89
CA ALA A 112 2.72 16.05 10.83
C ALA A 112 2.60 14.56 10.50
N THR A 113 1.41 14.00 10.72
CA THR A 113 1.15 12.58 10.38
C THR A 113 1.03 12.40 8.86
N PRO A 114 1.24 11.18 8.33
CA PRO A 114 1.05 10.88 6.92
C PRO A 114 -0.33 11.32 6.38
N GLU A 115 -1.38 11.20 7.20
CA GLU A 115 -2.75 11.62 6.87
C GLU A 115 -2.88 13.13 6.73
N ILE A 116 -2.22 13.92 7.59
CA ILE A 116 -2.23 15.39 7.51
C ILE A 116 -1.61 15.84 6.19
N ILE A 117 -0.45 15.28 5.85
CA ILE A 117 0.22 15.60 4.57
C ILE A 117 -0.65 15.15 3.40
N CYS A 118 -1.22 13.94 3.46
CA CYS A 118 -2.08 13.40 2.41
C CYS A 118 -3.32 14.26 2.16
N ASN A 119 -3.99 14.70 3.22
CA ASN A 119 -5.15 15.58 3.11
C ASN A 119 -4.77 16.96 2.55
N THR A 120 -3.59 17.47 2.89
CA THR A 120 -3.12 18.77 2.40
C THR A 120 -2.77 18.72 0.91
N ILE A 121 -2.19 17.62 0.41
CA ILE A 121 -1.86 17.46 -1.02
C ILE A 121 -3.05 16.96 -1.87
N ALA A 122 -4.13 16.48 -1.25
CA ALA A 122 -5.29 15.93 -1.96
C ALA A 122 -5.88 16.83 -3.06
N PRO A 123 -5.91 18.18 -2.93
CA PRO A 123 -6.36 19.07 -4.01
C PRO A 123 -5.48 19.06 -5.27
N SER A 124 -4.23 18.59 -5.19
CA SER A 124 -3.33 18.44 -6.35
C SER A 124 -3.65 17.18 -7.18
N PHE A 125 -4.53 16.31 -6.67
CA PHE A 125 -5.03 15.11 -7.34
C PHE A 125 -6.50 15.27 -7.76
N ALA A 126 -6.91 14.56 -8.82
CA ALA A 126 -8.26 14.60 -9.35
C ALA A 126 -9.30 14.20 -8.29
N ALA A 127 -10.38 14.98 -8.17
CA ALA A 127 -11.36 14.88 -7.09
C ALA A 127 -12.21 13.60 -7.14
N ASP A 128 -12.43 13.07 -8.34
CA ASP A 128 -13.20 11.87 -8.67
C ASP A 128 -12.33 10.61 -8.71
N ARG A 129 -11.07 10.70 -8.28
CA ARG A 129 -10.09 9.61 -8.33
C ARG A 129 -9.52 9.30 -6.95
N PRO A 130 -9.16 8.02 -6.69
CA PRO A 130 -8.58 7.63 -5.42
C PRO A 130 -7.19 8.25 -5.22
N ILE A 131 -6.83 8.42 -3.95
CA ILE A 131 -5.48 8.72 -3.48
C ILE A 131 -5.10 7.58 -2.55
N ALA A 132 -4.00 6.90 -2.82
CA ALA A 132 -3.49 5.81 -1.99
C ALA A 132 -2.43 6.33 -1.01
N LEU A 133 -2.55 5.96 0.26
CA LEU A 133 -1.59 6.24 1.33
C LEU A 133 -0.95 4.94 1.80
N GLY A 134 0.36 4.81 1.58
CA GLY A 134 1.15 3.65 1.96
C GLY A 134 1.59 3.69 3.42
N PRO A 135 1.99 2.54 4.00
CA PRO A 135 2.45 2.47 5.36
C PRO A 135 3.82 3.16 5.49
N GLN A 136 4.12 3.61 6.71
CA GLN A 136 5.47 4.01 7.07
C GLN A 136 6.38 2.78 7.12
N ARG A 137 7.54 2.89 6.47
CA ARG A 137 8.57 1.86 6.36
C ARG A 137 9.96 2.52 6.42
N THR A 138 11.01 1.72 6.53
CA THR A 138 12.39 2.21 6.73
C THR A 138 13.31 1.74 5.61
N GLY A 139 14.24 2.59 5.20
CA GLY A 139 15.29 2.29 4.22
C GLY A 139 14.78 2.08 2.80
N ALA A 140 15.67 1.62 1.92
CA ALA A 140 15.37 1.44 0.49
C ALA A 140 14.31 0.37 0.22
N ASP A 141 14.37 -0.78 0.89
CA ASP A 141 13.34 -1.84 0.78
C ASP A 141 11.98 -1.33 1.27
N GLY A 142 11.97 -0.59 2.38
CA GLY A 142 10.77 0.03 2.91
C GLY A 142 10.15 1.05 1.94
N ALA A 143 10.97 1.90 1.34
CA ALA A 143 10.53 2.84 0.31
C ALA A 143 9.91 2.14 -0.90
N MET A 144 10.58 1.09 -1.39
CA MET A 144 10.08 0.26 -2.49
C MET A 144 8.72 -0.35 -2.14
N ARG A 145 8.59 -1.01 -0.98
CA ARG A 145 7.33 -1.63 -0.53
C ARG A 145 6.21 -0.62 -0.38
N SER A 146 6.49 0.54 0.24
CA SER A 146 5.47 1.61 0.41
C SER A 146 5.00 2.14 -0.95
N ILE A 147 5.91 2.39 -1.89
CA ILE A 147 5.58 2.79 -3.27
C ILE A 147 4.74 1.72 -3.97
N GLN A 148 5.18 0.46 -3.97
CA GLN A 148 4.47 -0.64 -4.61
C GLN A 148 3.07 -0.81 -4.04
N ALA A 149 2.93 -0.78 -2.70
CA ALA A 149 1.65 -0.87 -2.03
C ALA A 149 0.67 0.22 -2.50
N THR A 150 1.13 1.47 -2.63
CA THR A 150 0.27 2.56 -3.14
C THR A 150 -0.14 2.36 -4.61
N LEU A 151 0.78 1.87 -5.46
CA LEU A 151 0.49 1.62 -6.87
C LEU A 151 -0.52 0.48 -7.05
N TYR A 152 -0.33 -0.63 -6.34
CA TYR A 152 -1.28 -1.75 -6.33
C TYR A 152 -2.63 -1.32 -5.74
N CYS A 153 -2.63 -0.50 -4.70
CA CYS A 153 -3.85 0.06 -4.11
C CYS A 153 -4.64 0.90 -5.13
N LEU A 154 -3.97 1.76 -5.92
CA LEU A 154 -4.62 2.50 -7.01
C LEU A 154 -5.18 1.60 -8.12
N GLN A 155 -4.52 0.48 -8.42
CA GLN A 155 -5.00 -0.51 -9.40
C GLN A 155 -6.18 -1.33 -8.88
N ALA A 156 -6.19 -1.63 -7.57
CA ALA A 156 -7.23 -2.36 -6.85
C ALA A 156 -8.49 -1.52 -6.59
N ALA A 157 -8.37 -0.18 -6.54
CA ALA A 157 -9.45 0.74 -6.18
C ALA A 157 -10.79 0.53 -6.92
N PRO A 158 -10.83 0.20 -8.23
CA PRO A 158 -12.11 -0.09 -8.91
C PRO A 158 -12.86 -1.30 -8.34
N ALA A 159 -12.13 -2.35 -7.92
CA ALA A 159 -12.75 -3.54 -7.32
C ALA A 159 -13.30 -3.22 -5.92
N LEU A 160 -12.55 -2.42 -5.14
CA LEU A 160 -13.01 -1.98 -3.83
C LEU A 160 -14.23 -1.05 -3.91
N ALA A 161 -14.27 -0.13 -4.87
CA ALA A 161 -15.40 0.78 -5.10
C ALA A 161 -16.71 0.06 -5.49
N ALA A 162 -16.63 -1.20 -5.92
CA ALA A 162 -17.80 -2.03 -6.20
C ALA A 162 -18.48 -2.56 -4.92
N THR A 163 -17.76 -2.60 -3.80
CA THR A 163 -18.25 -3.16 -2.52
C THR A 163 -18.31 -2.12 -1.39
N VAL A 164 -17.59 -1.01 -1.51
CA VAL A 164 -17.51 0.06 -0.50
C VAL A 164 -17.89 1.40 -1.13
N GLN A 165 -18.92 2.07 -0.58
CA GLN A 165 -19.36 3.40 -1.01
C GLN A 165 -19.76 4.30 0.18
N PRO A 166 -19.26 5.55 0.25
CA PRO A 166 -18.22 6.13 -0.61
C PRO A 166 -16.84 5.50 -0.36
N LEU A 167 -15.96 5.52 -1.37
CA LEU A 167 -14.59 5.06 -1.20
C LEU A 167 -13.82 6.05 -0.30
N PRO A 168 -13.08 5.58 0.73
CA PRO A 168 -12.23 6.46 1.54
C PRO A 168 -11.23 7.24 0.69
N ARG A 169 -10.99 8.50 1.06
CA ARG A 169 -10.02 9.38 0.41
C ARG A 169 -9.25 10.16 1.49
N PRO A 170 -8.00 9.76 1.83
CA PRO A 170 -7.22 8.71 1.16
C PRO A 170 -7.72 7.29 1.44
N LEU A 171 -7.41 6.41 0.49
CA LEU A 171 -7.49 4.98 0.64
C LEU A 171 -6.18 4.50 1.25
N ARG A 172 -6.25 3.84 2.40
CA ARG A 172 -5.07 3.21 2.98
C ARG A 172 -4.81 1.89 2.26
N THR A 173 -3.55 1.47 2.18
CA THR A 173 -3.22 0.25 1.42
C THR A 173 -3.79 -1.02 2.05
N ASP A 174 -4.01 -1.03 3.37
CA ASP A 174 -4.66 -2.10 4.14
C ASP A 174 -6.15 -2.26 3.80
N ASP A 175 -6.84 -1.18 3.43
CA ASP A 175 -8.25 -1.20 2.98
C ASP A 175 -8.49 -2.08 1.73
N ALA A 176 -7.43 -2.38 0.97
CA ALA A 176 -7.49 -3.10 -0.31
C ALA A 176 -6.65 -4.40 -0.32
N LEU A 177 -6.36 -5.01 0.84
CA LEU A 177 -5.48 -6.18 0.92
C LEU A 177 -5.90 -7.34 -0.01
N PRO A 178 -7.16 -7.81 -0.01
CA PRO A 178 -7.57 -8.90 -0.90
C PRO A 178 -7.41 -8.54 -2.37
N GLU A 179 -7.83 -7.35 -2.76
CA GLU A 179 -7.78 -6.87 -4.13
C GLU A 179 -6.32 -6.73 -4.61
N ARG A 180 -5.44 -6.18 -3.78
CA ARG A 180 -3.98 -6.11 -4.02
C ARG A 180 -3.37 -7.52 -4.17
N ALA A 181 -3.72 -8.44 -3.29
CA ALA A 181 -3.23 -9.82 -3.34
C ALA A 181 -3.66 -10.56 -4.63
N LEU A 182 -4.88 -10.32 -5.12
CA LEU A 182 -5.41 -10.87 -6.37
C LEU A 182 -4.64 -10.40 -7.60
N ILE A 183 -4.19 -9.14 -7.63
CA ILE A 183 -3.41 -8.58 -8.74
C ILE A 183 -1.89 -8.81 -8.59
N GLY A 184 -1.48 -9.63 -7.63
CA GLY A 184 -0.11 -10.11 -7.50
C GLY A 184 0.79 -9.30 -6.55
N ASP A 185 0.23 -8.43 -5.71
CA ASP A 185 1.00 -7.75 -4.66
C ASP A 185 1.44 -8.76 -3.59
N ALA A 186 2.75 -9.04 -3.56
CA ALA A 186 3.35 -9.95 -2.58
C ALA A 186 3.31 -9.38 -1.15
N ASP A 187 3.44 -8.06 -0.97
CA ASP A 187 3.39 -7.44 0.37
C ASP A 187 2.00 -7.60 0.98
N ALA A 188 0.95 -7.46 0.17
CA ALA A 188 -0.44 -7.69 0.61
C ALA A 188 -0.70 -9.16 0.97
N ARG A 189 -0.15 -10.10 0.19
CA ARG A 189 -0.25 -11.55 0.51
C ARG A 189 0.45 -11.87 1.82
N ASP A 190 1.68 -11.38 1.98
CA ASP A 190 2.46 -11.57 3.19
C ASP A 190 1.77 -10.96 4.41
N GLU A 191 1.14 -9.79 4.27
CA GLU A 191 0.38 -9.14 5.34
C GLU A 191 -0.87 -9.94 5.72
N LEU A 192 -1.66 -10.41 4.74
CA LEU A 192 -2.82 -11.27 4.99
C LEU A 192 -2.43 -12.57 5.72
N VAL A 193 -1.30 -13.17 5.34
CA VAL A 193 -0.81 -14.41 5.97
C VAL A 193 -0.23 -14.14 7.37
N ARG A 194 0.73 -13.22 7.48
CA ARG A 194 1.50 -13.02 8.71
C ARG A 194 0.72 -12.27 9.79
N VAL A 195 -0.07 -11.27 9.39
CA VAL A 195 -0.80 -10.41 10.33
C VAL A 195 -2.18 -10.98 10.59
N VAL A 196 -3.00 -11.15 9.54
CA VAL A 196 -4.41 -11.53 9.73
C VAL A 196 -4.55 -13.01 10.10
N TYR A 197 -4.04 -13.91 9.26
CA TYR A 197 -4.09 -15.35 9.54
C TYR A 197 -3.20 -15.75 10.74
N GLY A 198 -2.02 -15.14 10.86
CA GLY A 198 -1.14 -15.28 12.02
C GLY A 198 -1.85 -14.92 13.34
N SER A 199 -2.60 -13.81 13.39
CA SER A 199 -3.38 -13.45 14.59
C SER A 199 -4.46 -14.49 14.94
N LEU A 200 -5.11 -15.09 13.95
CA LEU A 200 -6.12 -16.13 14.18
C LEU A 200 -5.53 -17.44 14.74
N THR A 201 -4.24 -17.68 14.53
CA THR A 201 -3.52 -18.91 14.95
C THR A 201 -2.57 -18.68 16.13
N ALA A 202 -2.34 -17.44 16.54
CA ALA A 202 -1.33 -17.04 17.52
C ALA A 202 -1.45 -17.74 18.88
N ALA A 203 -2.67 -18.12 19.30
CA ALA A 203 -2.93 -18.79 20.57
C ALA A 203 -2.65 -20.31 20.53
N GLY A 204 -2.19 -20.85 19.41
CA GLY A 204 -1.83 -22.26 19.24
C GLY A 204 -2.98 -23.13 18.70
N PRO A 205 -2.70 -24.41 18.41
CA PRO A 205 -3.62 -25.31 17.70
C PRO A 205 -4.90 -25.65 18.49
N ASP A 206 -4.85 -25.54 19.81
CA ASP A 206 -6.00 -25.83 20.69
C ASP A 206 -6.96 -24.63 20.83
N ASP A 207 -6.55 -23.44 20.39
CA ASP A 207 -7.42 -22.27 20.44
C ASP A 207 -8.49 -22.34 19.32
N PRO A 208 -9.79 -22.24 19.66
CA PRO A 208 -10.86 -22.48 18.72
C PRO A 208 -11.19 -21.27 17.84
N THR A 209 -10.41 -20.19 17.87
CA THR A 209 -10.72 -18.93 17.18
C THR A 209 -10.70 -19.11 15.66
N LEU A 210 -9.62 -19.63 15.08
CA LEU A 210 -9.57 -19.92 13.63
C LEU A 210 -10.70 -20.86 13.19
N LEU A 211 -10.96 -21.93 13.95
CA LEU A 211 -12.03 -22.88 13.67
C LEU A 211 -13.40 -22.19 13.68
N THR A 212 -13.64 -21.32 14.67
CA THR A 212 -14.91 -20.60 14.83
C THR A 212 -15.13 -19.63 13.68
N VAL A 213 -14.13 -18.79 13.35
CA VAL A 213 -14.20 -17.82 12.25
C VAL A 213 -14.36 -18.54 10.91
N SER A 214 -13.56 -19.58 10.65
CA SER A 214 -13.65 -20.37 9.41
C SER A 214 -15.04 -21.01 9.23
N THR A 215 -15.59 -21.58 10.30
CA THR A 215 -16.91 -22.23 10.26
C THR A 215 -18.02 -21.19 10.08
N PHE A 216 -17.92 -20.05 10.76
CA PHE A 216 -18.85 -18.94 10.62
C PHE A 216 -18.95 -18.42 9.20
N LEU A 217 -17.79 -18.17 8.57
CA LEU A 217 -17.70 -17.70 7.19
C LEU A 217 -18.18 -18.78 6.20
N LYS A 218 -17.86 -20.05 6.44
CA LYS A 218 -18.35 -21.20 5.63
C LYS A 218 -19.87 -21.26 5.57
N PHE A 219 -20.57 -20.92 6.67
CA PHE A 219 -22.03 -20.90 6.73
C PHE A 219 -22.65 -19.52 6.49
N GLY A 220 -21.95 -18.64 5.75
CA GLY A 220 -22.48 -17.36 5.31
C GLY A 220 -22.81 -16.40 6.45
N GLY A 221 -22.11 -16.49 7.59
CA GLY A 221 -22.31 -15.61 8.73
C GLY A 221 -23.48 -16.00 9.65
N SER A 222 -24.00 -17.24 9.56
CA SER A 222 -25.07 -17.71 10.45
C SER A 222 -24.52 -18.13 11.82
N LEU A 223 -24.84 -17.34 12.86
CA LEU A 223 -24.50 -17.67 14.25
C LEU A 223 -25.13 -19.01 14.70
N GLU A 224 -26.41 -19.22 14.38
CA GLU A 224 -27.15 -20.41 14.79
C GLU A 224 -26.60 -21.69 14.14
N THR A 225 -26.29 -21.63 12.84
CA THR A 225 -25.72 -22.77 12.12
C THR A 225 -24.32 -23.08 12.63
N THR A 226 -23.50 -22.04 12.88
CA THR A 226 -22.15 -22.19 13.41
C THR A 226 -22.15 -22.78 14.81
N ALA A 227 -23.05 -22.32 15.68
CA ALA A 227 -23.21 -22.83 17.04
C ALA A 227 -23.61 -24.31 17.04
N LYS A 228 -24.54 -24.70 16.17
CA LYS A 228 -24.94 -26.10 15.96
C LYS A 228 -23.79 -26.97 15.46
N GLU A 229 -23.05 -26.50 14.45
CA GLU A 229 -21.89 -27.24 13.89
C GLU A 229 -20.81 -27.47 14.95
N LEU A 230 -20.49 -26.43 15.71
CA LEU A 230 -19.41 -26.48 16.71
C LEU A 230 -19.89 -27.01 18.07
N ASN A 231 -21.16 -27.39 18.20
CA ASN A 231 -21.79 -27.87 19.43
C ASN A 231 -21.52 -26.95 20.65
N VAL A 232 -21.67 -25.63 20.45
CA VAL A 232 -21.53 -24.61 21.49
C VAL A 232 -22.73 -23.67 21.49
N HIS A 233 -22.89 -22.89 22.54
CA HIS A 233 -23.94 -21.87 22.60
C HIS A 233 -23.66 -20.71 21.62
N PRO A 234 -24.66 -20.09 20.97
CA PRO A 234 -24.46 -18.94 20.08
C PRO A 234 -23.69 -17.77 20.70
N ASN A 235 -23.84 -17.53 22.01
CA ASN A 235 -23.05 -16.52 22.73
C ASN A 235 -21.53 -16.81 22.72
N THR A 236 -21.13 -18.09 22.75
CA THR A 236 -19.72 -18.48 22.63
C THR A 236 -19.17 -18.12 21.26
N ILE A 237 -19.98 -18.27 20.20
CA ILE A 237 -19.61 -17.82 18.85
C ILE A 237 -19.40 -16.31 18.82
N ARG A 238 -20.39 -15.53 19.30
CA ARG A 238 -20.28 -14.06 19.37
C ARG A 238 -19.03 -13.60 20.11
N TYR A 239 -18.76 -14.22 21.26
CA TYR A 239 -17.56 -13.91 22.05
C TYR A 239 -16.27 -14.17 21.27
N ARG A 240 -16.15 -15.33 20.61
CA ARG A 240 -14.96 -15.68 19.83
C ARG A 240 -14.79 -14.80 18.59
N LEU A 241 -15.88 -14.45 17.90
CA LEU A 241 -15.83 -13.51 16.77
C LEU A 241 -15.39 -12.12 17.23
N LYS A 242 -15.89 -11.65 18.38
CA LYS A 242 -15.44 -10.38 18.97
C LYS A 242 -13.95 -10.41 19.30
N ARG A 243 -13.47 -11.47 19.95
CA ARG A 243 -12.04 -11.66 20.25
C ARG A 243 -11.20 -11.71 18.96
N ALA A 244 -11.69 -12.38 17.92
CA ALA A 244 -11.03 -12.41 16.62
C ALA A 244 -10.88 -10.99 16.07
N ALA A 245 -11.96 -10.21 16.02
CA ALA A 245 -11.93 -8.82 15.57
C ALA A 245 -10.96 -7.93 16.39
N GLU A 246 -10.92 -8.11 17.72
CA GLU A 246 -9.96 -7.41 18.59
C GLU A 246 -8.49 -7.75 18.25
N SER A 247 -8.21 -8.98 17.81
CA SER A 247 -6.85 -9.45 17.50
C SER A 247 -6.41 -9.25 16.05
N THR A 248 -7.34 -9.31 15.09
CA THR A 248 -7.06 -9.18 13.66
C THR A 248 -7.30 -7.77 13.15
N GLY A 249 -8.13 -6.98 13.83
CA GLY A 249 -8.67 -5.73 13.34
C GLY A 249 -9.86 -5.88 12.38
N TRP A 250 -10.36 -7.11 12.15
CA TRP A 250 -11.40 -7.42 11.16
C TRP A 250 -12.59 -8.17 11.78
N ASP A 251 -13.79 -7.61 11.66
CA ASP A 251 -15.07 -8.16 12.09
C ASP A 251 -15.67 -9.10 11.04
N ALA A 252 -15.72 -10.40 11.37
CA ALA A 252 -16.31 -11.40 10.49
C ALA A 252 -17.80 -11.19 10.20
N THR A 253 -18.50 -10.36 10.98
CA THR A 253 -19.94 -10.08 10.79
C THR A 253 -20.19 -8.97 9.77
N ASP A 254 -19.18 -8.15 9.46
CA ASP A 254 -19.22 -7.21 8.35
C ASP A 254 -18.87 -7.93 7.02
N PRO A 255 -19.68 -7.81 5.95
CA PRO A 255 -19.40 -8.51 4.69
C PRO A 255 -18.07 -8.14 4.02
N ARG A 256 -17.62 -6.89 4.12
CA ARG A 256 -16.36 -6.43 3.51
C ARG A 256 -15.17 -6.97 4.26
N GLU A 257 -15.22 -6.94 5.59
CA GLU A 257 -14.15 -7.44 6.47
C GLU A 257 -14.13 -8.98 6.50
N ALA A 258 -15.30 -9.63 6.41
CA ALA A 258 -15.43 -11.07 6.19
C ALA A 258 -14.69 -11.52 4.92
N TYR A 259 -14.77 -10.76 3.83
CA TYR A 259 -14.00 -11.05 2.61
C TYR A 259 -12.48 -11.00 2.87
N VAL A 260 -12.00 -10.03 3.66
CA VAL A 260 -10.58 -9.99 4.09
C VAL A 260 -10.18 -11.25 4.84
N LEU A 261 -10.98 -11.66 5.83
CA LEU A 261 -10.73 -12.86 6.63
C LEU A 261 -10.77 -14.14 5.78
N ILE A 262 -11.71 -14.27 4.84
CA ILE A 262 -11.79 -15.41 3.91
C ILE A 262 -10.49 -15.49 3.08
N THR A 263 -10.04 -14.36 2.52
CA THR A 263 -8.82 -14.33 1.72
C THR A 263 -7.59 -14.65 2.55
N ALA A 264 -7.48 -14.09 3.76
CA ALA A 264 -6.38 -14.39 4.69
C ALA A 264 -6.33 -15.87 5.06
N ILE A 265 -7.46 -16.48 5.43
CA ILE A 265 -7.53 -17.91 5.77
C ILE A 265 -7.16 -18.79 4.58
N ALA A 266 -7.62 -18.43 3.36
CA ALA A 266 -7.27 -19.17 2.16
C ALA A 266 -5.76 -19.13 1.87
N LEU A 267 -5.15 -17.94 1.92
CA LEU A 267 -3.71 -17.78 1.72
C LEU A 267 -2.88 -18.45 2.82
N GLY A 268 -3.30 -18.34 4.08
CA GLY A 268 -2.64 -18.97 5.21
C GLY A 268 -2.55 -20.49 5.08
N ARG A 269 -3.66 -21.13 4.69
CA ARG A 269 -3.69 -22.58 4.43
C ARG A 269 -2.84 -23.00 3.25
N VAL A 270 -2.72 -22.17 2.22
CA VAL A 270 -1.81 -22.42 1.08
C VAL A 270 -0.35 -22.34 1.52
N ALA A 271 -0.01 -21.43 2.44
CA ALA A 271 1.35 -21.28 2.96
C ALA A 271 1.78 -22.42 3.90
N GLU A 272 0.83 -23.12 4.52
CA GLU A 272 1.07 -24.29 5.39
C GLU A 272 1.18 -25.62 4.62
N ALA A 273 0.71 -25.67 3.37
CA ALA A 273 0.64 -26.88 2.54
C ALA A 273 2.00 -27.23 1.90
#